data_AF-A0A450RT34-F1
#
_entry.id   AF-A0A450RT34-F1
#
_cell.length_a   1.000
_cell.length_b   1.000
_cell.length_c   1.000
_cell.angle_alpha   90.00
_cell.angle_beta   90.00
_cell.angle_gamma   90.00
#
_symmetry.space_group_name_H-M   'P 1'
#
loop_
_entity.id
_entity.type
_entity.pdbx_description
1 polymer ?
#
loop_
_entity_poly.entity_id
_entity_poly.type
_entity_poly.pdbx_seq_one_letter_code
_entity_poly.pdbx_strand_id
1 'polypeptide(L)'
;MILNQRSQTTADQGNDSPGWERDLINKLALASLKEQRRARRWGIFFKLAFLAYLLLIPVLYLPVDISAPHSAENHTALVEIQGVIVENSDAGADQVISGLRAAFEDENTKGVVMRINSPGGSPVQAGYIFDEIIRLRDKYPDIPLYAVITDICASGGYYVAAAADRIYADESSLVGSIGVLINSFGFVDAMEKIGIERRLHTAGKHKGLLDPFSPEKPEEVSHLQSVLDELHQQFVHVVKQGRGDRLQGGEEELFNGLIWSGKQAMGLGLVDALGSSGYVAREVIGAEEIVDFTWKRDYLERLTERLGAAMAGALSVRFGLESPNLR
;
A
#
# COMPACT_ATOMS: atom_id res chain seq x y z
N MET A 1 -86.73 59.47 -54.27
CA MET A 1 -87.19 58.70 -55.45
C MET A 1 -85.95 58.15 -56.15
N ILE A 2 -85.65 56.85 -55.97
CA ILE A 2 -84.63 56.04 -56.68
C ILE A 2 -83.13 56.49 -56.53
N LEU A 3 -82.22 55.52 -56.71
CA LEU A 3 -80.73 55.62 -56.63
C LEU A 3 -80.13 56.20 -57.96
N ASN A 4 -78.82 56.41 -58.20
CA ASN A 4 -77.64 55.61 -57.85
C ASN A 4 -76.28 56.30 -58.20
N GLN A 5 -75.18 55.86 -57.54
CA GLN A 5 -73.71 55.81 -57.85
C GLN A 5 -73.09 56.62 -59.05
N ARG A 6 -71.78 56.99 -59.08
CA ARG A 6 -70.55 56.34 -58.52
C ARG A 6 -69.31 57.29 -58.41
N SER A 7 -68.23 56.80 -57.79
CA SER A 7 -66.89 57.39 -57.54
C SER A 7 -65.89 57.26 -58.75
N GLN A 8 -64.57 57.56 -58.77
CA GLN A 8 -63.47 58.02 -57.85
C GLN A 8 -62.31 58.63 -58.73
N THR A 9 -60.99 58.86 -58.51
CA THR A 9 -59.84 58.76 -57.51
C THR A 9 -58.73 59.68 -58.14
N THR A 10 -58.00 60.65 -57.54
CA THR A 10 -56.95 60.71 -56.47
C THR A 10 -55.57 60.04 -56.73
N ALA A 11 -54.48 60.85 -56.84
CA ALA A 11 -53.04 60.62 -56.48
C ALA A 11 -52.20 61.80 -57.06
N ASP A 12 -51.21 62.49 -56.46
CA ASP A 12 -50.39 62.41 -55.21
C ASP A 12 -49.20 61.42 -55.16
N GLN A 13 -47.97 61.96 -54.91
CA GLN A 13 -47.01 61.54 -53.85
C GLN A 13 -45.57 62.08 -54.03
N GLY A 14 -44.79 62.16 -52.93
CA GLY A 14 -43.32 62.22 -52.96
C GLY A 14 -42.61 63.00 -51.82
N ASN A 15 -42.04 62.28 -50.83
CA ASN A 15 -40.89 62.73 -50.01
C ASN A 15 -40.25 61.56 -49.21
N ASP A 16 -38.98 61.68 -48.81
CA ASP A 16 -38.18 60.64 -48.12
C ASP A 16 -37.79 61.01 -46.67
N SER A 17 -37.35 60.04 -45.84
CA SER A 17 -36.71 60.31 -44.53
C SER A 17 -35.87 59.14 -43.94
N PRO A 18 -34.70 59.40 -43.30
CA PRO A 18 -33.66 58.39 -43.05
C PRO A 18 -33.68 57.78 -41.62
N GLY A 19 -34.82 57.26 -41.16
CA GLY A 19 -34.91 56.67 -39.80
C GLY A 19 -34.35 55.25 -39.67
N TRP A 20 -34.43 54.46 -40.74
CA TRP A 20 -34.30 52.99 -40.70
C TRP A 20 -32.85 52.49 -40.50
N GLU A 21 -31.86 53.19 -41.05
CA GLU A 21 -30.45 52.77 -41.00
C GLU A 21 -29.92 52.69 -39.56
N ARG A 22 -30.26 53.68 -38.72
CA ARG A 22 -29.84 53.74 -37.31
C ARG A 22 -30.47 52.64 -36.47
N ASP A 23 -31.74 52.32 -36.75
CA ASP A 23 -32.44 51.20 -36.13
C ASP A 23 -31.85 49.85 -36.58
N LEU A 24 -31.50 49.70 -37.87
CA LEU A 24 -30.83 48.52 -38.40
C LEU A 24 -29.44 48.31 -37.77
N ILE A 25 -28.63 49.37 -37.66
CA ILE A 25 -27.32 49.33 -36.97
C ILE A 25 -27.49 48.95 -35.50
N ASN A 26 -28.44 49.55 -34.79
CA ASN A 26 -28.72 49.20 -33.39
C ASN A 26 -29.19 47.75 -33.24
N LYS A 27 -30.06 47.26 -34.14
CA LYS A 27 -30.51 45.86 -34.16
C LYS A 27 -29.37 44.89 -34.43
N LEU A 28 -28.47 45.18 -35.38
CA LEU A 28 -27.28 44.38 -35.66
C LEU A 28 -26.29 44.39 -34.48
N ALA A 29 -26.05 45.54 -33.86
CA ALA A 29 -25.20 45.65 -32.67
C ALA A 29 -25.76 44.86 -31.48
N LEU A 30 -27.07 44.98 -31.22
CA LEU A 30 -27.75 44.24 -30.14
C LEU A 30 -27.87 42.73 -30.44
N ALA A 31 -28.00 42.34 -31.71
CA ALA A 31 -27.93 40.94 -32.14
C ALA A 31 -26.52 40.36 -31.91
N SER A 32 -25.47 41.06 -32.37
CA SER A 32 -24.06 40.73 -32.11
C SER A 32 -23.76 40.59 -30.61
N LEU A 33 -24.27 41.49 -29.77
CA LEU A 33 -24.12 41.41 -28.32
C LEU A 33 -24.88 40.22 -27.70
N LYS A 34 -26.03 39.80 -28.27
CA LYS A 34 -26.72 38.57 -27.87
C LYS A 34 -25.94 37.33 -28.31
N GLU A 35 -25.41 37.32 -29.53
CA GLU A 35 -24.56 36.26 -30.10
C GLU A 35 -23.32 36.03 -29.22
N GLN A 36 -22.56 37.10 -28.92
CA GLN A 36 -21.38 37.01 -28.05
C GLN A 36 -21.73 36.51 -26.64
N ARG A 37 -22.85 36.95 -26.05
CA ARG A 37 -23.29 36.44 -24.74
C ARG A 37 -23.66 34.96 -24.82
N ARG A 38 -24.31 34.50 -25.89
CA ARG A 38 -24.64 33.09 -26.13
C ARG A 38 -23.36 32.26 -26.30
N ALA A 39 -22.45 32.68 -27.16
CA ALA A 39 -21.16 32.02 -27.38
C ALA A 39 -20.32 31.92 -26.09
N ARG A 40 -20.23 33.01 -25.30
CA ARG A 40 -19.54 32.97 -23.99
C ARG A 40 -20.20 32.00 -23.01
N ARG A 41 -21.54 31.97 -22.92
CA ARG A 41 -22.28 31.03 -22.05
C ARG A 41 -22.07 29.57 -22.48
N TRP A 42 -22.08 29.27 -23.77
CA TRP A 42 -21.79 27.92 -24.29
C TRP A 42 -20.32 27.52 -24.09
N GLY A 43 -19.37 28.46 -24.27
CA GLY A 43 -17.97 28.23 -23.96
C GLY A 43 -17.71 27.97 -22.46
N ILE A 44 -18.45 28.63 -21.56
CA ILE A 44 -18.44 28.33 -20.12
C ILE A 44 -19.08 26.96 -19.85
N PHE A 45 -20.24 26.67 -20.44
CA PHE A 45 -20.92 25.37 -20.30
C PHE A 45 -20.03 24.20 -20.72
N PHE A 46 -19.41 24.25 -21.92
CA PHE A 46 -18.52 23.17 -22.37
C PHE A 46 -17.24 23.06 -21.53
N LYS A 47 -16.70 24.16 -20.99
CA LYS A 47 -15.57 24.11 -20.04
C LYS A 47 -15.96 23.48 -18.70
N LEU A 48 -17.15 23.78 -18.18
CA LEU A 48 -17.67 23.17 -16.95
C LEU A 48 -18.04 21.69 -17.17
N ALA A 49 -18.62 21.33 -18.31
CA ALA A 49 -18.89 19.95 -18.68
C ALA A 49 -17.60 19.14 -18.87
N PHE A 50 -16.56 19.72 -19.48
CA PHE A 50 -15.25 19.10 -19.61
C PHE A 50 -14.53 18.95 -18.26
N LEU A 51 -14.63 19.96 -17.38
CA LEU A 51 -14.10 19.87 -16.01
C LEU A 51 -14.85 18.81 -15.19
N ALA A 52 -16.18 18.76 -15.27
CA ALA A 52 -16.99 17.72 -14.62
C ALA A 52 -16.65 16.32 -15.16
N TYR A 53 -16.46 16.17 -16.47
CA TYR A 53 -16.01 14.93 -17.11
C TYR A 53 -14.62 14.51 -16.60
N LEU A 54 -13.65 15.43 -16.53
CA LEU A 54 -12.32 15.17 -15.98
C LEU A 54 -12.31 14.83 -14.48
N LEU A 55 -13.31 15.27 -13.71
CA LEU A 55 -13.48 14.90 -12.30
C LEU A 55 -14.26 13.60 -12.11
N LEU A 56 -15.20 13.30 -13.01
CA LEU A 56 -16.07 12.12 -12.93
C LEU A 56 -15.39 10.85 -13.48
N ILE A 57 -14.53 10.97 -14.50
CA ILE A 57 -13.68 9.87 -14.99
C ILE A 57 -12.87 9.21 -13.86
N PRO A 58 -12.01 9.91 -13.09
CA PRO A 58 -11.23 9.27 -12.03
C PRO A 58 -12.12 8.72 -10.92
N VAL A 59 -13.28 9.31 -10.64
CA VAL A 59 -14.26 8.74 -9.68
C VAL A 59 -14.86 7.42 -10.19
N LEU A 60 -15.01 7.25 -11.51
CA LEU A 60 -15.49 6.00 -12.13
C LEU A 60 -14.42 4.90 -12.21
N TYR A 61 -13.13 5.26 -12.18
CA TYR A 61 -11.99 4.33 -12.24
C TYR A 61 -11.24 4.17 -10.91
N LEU A 62 -11.57 4.96 -9.88
CA LEU A 62 -11.24 4.61 -8.51
C LEU A 62 -11.93 3.28 -8.18
N PRO A 63 -11.25 2.36 -7.46
CA PRO A 63 -11.94 1.30 -6.76
C PRO A 63 -12.73 1.95 -5.63
N VAL A 64 -13.95 2.41 -5.94
CA VAL A 64 -14.93 2.76 -4.92
C VAL A 64 -15.34 1.43 -4.32
N ASP A 65 -14.63 1.06 -3.26
CA ASP A 65 -15.01 -0.01 -2.37
C ASP A 65 -16.32 0.44 -1.70
N ILE A 66 -17.45 0.14 -2.35
CA ILE A 66 -18.78 0.19 -1.72
C ILE A 66 -18.88 -1.06 -0.84
N SER A 67 -17.94 -1.19 0.08
CA SER A 67 -18.11 -2.01 1.27
C SER A 67 -19.40 -1.51 1.89
N ALA A 68 -20.39 -2.39 2.04
CA ALA A 68 -21.59 -2.02 2.78
C ALA A 68 -21.17 -1.52 4.17
N PRO A 69 -21.93 -0.59 4.80
CA PRO A 69 -21.77 -0.34 6.23
C PRO A 69 -21.80 -1.70 6.91
N HIS A 70 -20.70 -2.06 7.60
CA HIS A 70 -20.36 -3.47 7.83
C HIS A 70 -21.54 -4.23 8.39
N SER A 71 -21.82 -5.41 7.81
CA SER A 71 -22.99 -6.18 8.15
C SER A 71 -23.04 -6.38 9.66
N ALA A 72 -24.21 -6.24 10.28
CA ALA A 72 -24.41 -6.48 11.71
C ALA A 72 -24.45 -8.00 12.02
N GLU A 73 -23.61 -8.75 11.32
CA GLU A 73 -23.47 -10.19 11.34
C GLU A 73 -22.02 -10.56 11.72
N ASN A 74 -21.88 -11.77 12.26
CA ASN A 74 -20.63 -12.21 12.86
C ASN A 74 -19.61 -12.60 11.79
N HIS A 75 -18.43 -11.97 11.82
CA HIS A 75 -17.44 -12.10 10.74
C HIS A 75 -16.05 -12.51 11.26
N THR A 76 -15.20 -12.96 10.33
CA THR A 76 -13.75 -13.10 10.52
C THR A 76 -13.08 -11.78 10.16
N ALA A 77 -12.32 -11.19 11.09
CA ALA A 77 -11.52 -10.02 10.79
C ALA A 77 -10.22 -10.41 10.10
N LEU A 78 -9.82 -9.69 9.06
CA LEU A 78 -8.59 -9.91 8.30
C LEU A 78 -7.63 -8.74 8.48
N VAL A 79 -6.36 -9.02 8.75
CA VAL A 79 -5.27 -8.04 8.70
C VAL A 79 -4.15 -8.62 7.84
N GLU A 80 -3.77 -7.92 6.77
CA GLU A 80 -2.67 -8.31 5.89
C GLU A 80 -1.31 -7.78 6.37
N ILE A 81 -0.27 -8.60 6.19
CA ILE A 81 1.14 -8.22 6.33
C ILE A 81 1.83 -8.58 5.02
N GLN A 82 1.87 -7.63 4.08
CA GLN A 82 2.40 -7.83 2.73
C GLN A 82 3.69 -7.04 2.48
N GLY A 83 4.72 -7.72 2.00
CA GLY A 83 6.02 -7.13 1.68
C GLY A 83 6.97 -7.07 2.89
N VAL A 84 7.93 -6.15 2.84
CA VAL A 84 9.01 -6.06 3.83
C VAL A 84 8.55 -5.28 5.07
N ILE A 85 8.71 -5.90 6.24
CA ILE A 85 8.34 -5.34 7.54
C ILE A 85 9.40 -4.29 7.93
N VAL A 86 9.12 -3.02 7.66
CA VAL A 86 10.01 -1.89 7.97
C VAL A 86 9.19 -0.68 8.42
N GLU A 87 9.84 0.24 9.13
CA GLU A 87 9.23 1.49 9.55
C GLU A 87 8.69 2.27 8.32
N ASN A 88 7.51 2.85 8.44
CA ASN A 88 6.82 3.62 7.39
C ASN A 88 6.37 2.85 6.12
N SER A 89 6.41 1.51 6.09
CA SER A 89 5.75 0.70 5.04
C SER A 89 4.32 0.29 5.43
N ASP A 90 3.53 -0.21 4.47
CA ASP A 90 2.18 -0.76 4.75
C ASP A 90 2.24 -2.01 5.66
N ALA A 91 3.39 -2.70 5.74
CA ALA A 91 3.68 -3.78 6.69
C ALA A 91 4.51 -3.33 7.91
N GLY A 92 4.58 -2.02 8.16
CA GLY A 92 5.22 -1.45 9.34
C GLY A 92 4.43 -1.70 10.62
N ALA A 93 5.09 -1.59 11.77
CA ALA A 93 4.51 -1.93 13.06
C ALA A 93 3.26 -1.09 13.36
N ASP A 94 3.31 0.23 13.20
CA ASP A 94 2.17 1.12 13.49
C ASP A 94 0.93 0.78 12.65
N GLN A 95 1.14 0.40 11.38
CA GLN A 95 0.09 0.06 10.42
C GLN A 95 -0.58 -1.28 10.79
N VAL A 96 0.24 -2.33 10.98
CA VAL A 96 -0.23 -3.67 11.34
C VAL A 96 -0.90 -3.65 12.72
N ILE A 97 -0.31 -2.97 13.71
CA ILE A 97 -0.85 -2.80 15.06
C ILE A 97 -2.17 -2.03 15.04
N SER A 98 -2.31 -1.00 14.20
CA SER A 98 -3.58 -0.27 14.08
C SER A 98 -4.70 -1.14 13.51
N GLY A 99 -4.40 -1.97 12.50
CA GLY A 99 -5.37 -2.93 11.96
C GLY A 99 -5.74 -4.03 12.95
N LEU A 100 -4.75 -4.61 13.65
CA LEU A 100 -4.98 -5.60 14.70
C LEU A 100 -5.84 -5.03 15.85
N ARG A 101 -5.55 -3.81 16.33
CA ARG A 101 -6.36 -3.16 17.36
C ARG A 101 -7.81 -2.99 16.92
N ALA A 102 -8.04 -2.49 15.71
CA ALA A 102 -9.39 -2.33 15.16
C ALA A 102 -10.14 -3.68 15.03
N ALA A 103 -9.46 -4.74 14.58
CA ALA A 103 -10.02 -6.08 14.49
C ALA A 103 -10.40 -6.68 15.85
N PHE A 104 -9.59 -6.46 16.89
CA PHE A 104 -9.88 -6.91 18.26
C PHE A 104 -10.85 -6.01 19.03
N GLU A 105 -11.10 -4.78 18.56
CA GLU A 105 -12.01 -3.81 19.20
C GLU A 105 -13.41 -3.76 18.55
N ASP A 106 -13.65 -4.49 17.46
CA ASP A 106 -14.98 -4.66 16.86
C ASP A 106 -15.82 -5.75 17.57
N GLU A 107 -17.10 -5.44 17.85
CA GLU A 107 -18.03 -6.30 18.60
C GLU A 107 -18.52 -7.54 17.82
N ASN A 108 -18.41 -7.53 16.48
CA ASN A 108 -18.95 -8.55 15.58
C ASN A 108 -17.90 -9.61 15.20
N THR A 109 -16.62 -9.29 15.32
CA THR A 109 -15.49 -10.19 15.09
C THR A 109 -15.60 -11.47 15.94
N LYS A 110 -15.30 -12.62 15.32
CA LYS A 110 -15.25 -13.96 15.98
C LYS A 110 -13.88 -14.63 15.91
N GLY A 111 -12.93 -14.01 15.24
CA GLY A 111 -11.54 -14.43 15.15
C GLY A 111 -10.79 -13.55 14.18
N VAL A 112 -9.49 -13.40 14.40
CA VAL A 112 -8.61 -12.58 13.56
C VAL A 112 -7.73 -13.49 12.69
N VAL A 113 -7.80 -13.31 11.37
CA VAL A 113 -6.88 -13.92 10.41
C VAL A 113 -5.80 -12.92 10.05
N MET A 114 -4.58 -13.18 10.50
CA MET A 114 -3.39 -12.43 10.12
C MET A 114 -2.81 -13.05 8.83
N ARG A 115 -3.10 -12.47 7.66
CA ARG A 115 -2.67 -13.00 6.36
C ARG A 115 -1.29 -12.47 6.00
N ILE A 116 -0.30 -13.36 5.91
CA ILE A 116 1.10 -13.00 5.73
C ILE A 116 1.57 -13.32 4.31
N ASN A 117 2.24 -12.35 3.70
CA ASN A 117 3.03 -12.49 2.48
C ASN A 117 4.32 -11.65 2.61
N SER A 118 5.26 -12.11 3.44
CA SER A 118 6.43 -11.34 3.86
C SER A 118 7.73 -12.15 3.86
N PRO A 119 8.82 -11.65 3.24
CA PRO A 119 10.16 -12.21 3.37
C PRO A 119 10.85 -11.84 4.70
N GLY A 120 10.18 -11.06 5.57
CA GLY A 120 10.75 -10.52 6.81
C GLY A 120 11.08 -9.03 6.71
N GLY A 121 12.07 -8.59 7.48
CA GLY A 121 12.44 -7.18 7.58
C GLY A 121 13.16 -6.85 8.88
N SER A 122 12.86 -5.69 9.46
CA SER A 122 13.46 -5.18 10.70
C SER A 122 13.04 -6.01 11.92
N PRO A 123 14.00 -6.56 12.70
CA PRO A 123 13.70 -7.27 13.95
C PRO A 123 12.92 -6.42 14.97
N VAL A 124 13.18 -5.11 15.02
CA VAL A 124 12.48 -4.18 15.93
C VAL A 124 11.00 -4.05 15.57
N GLN A 125 10.69 -3.93 14.28
CA GLN A 125 9.31 -3.80 13.81
C GLN A 125 8.54 -5.13 13.98
N ALA A 126 9.19 -6.28 13.72
CA ALA A 126 8.62 -7.59 14.01
C ALA A 126 8.38 -7.81 15.52
N GLY A 127 9.30 -7.34 16.37
CA GLY A 127 9.17 -7.34 17.83
C GLY A 127 7.95 -6.57 18.32
N TYR A 128 7.77 -5.32 17.89
CA TYR A 128 6.62 -4.51 18.27
C TYR A 128 5.28 -5.15 17.87
N ILE A 129 5.20 -5.78 16.70
CA ILE A 129 3.99 -6.49 16.26
C ILE A 129 3.76 -7.75 17.11
N PHE A 130 4.82 -8.53 17.40
CA PHE A 130 4.74 -9.73 18.25
C PHE A 130 4.23 -9.37 19.67
N ASP A 131 4.86 -8.42 20.34
CA ASP A 131 4.52 -7.99 21.71
C ASP A 131 3.06 -7.52 21.79
N GLU A 132 2.60 -6.77 20.79
CA GLU A 132 1.22 -6.29 20.72
C GLU A 132 0.22 -7.42 20.44
N ILE A 133 0.54 -8.42 19.60
CA ILE A 133 -0.33 -9.59 19.38
C ILE A 133 -0.50 -10.38 20.69
N ILE A 134 0.58 -10.62 21.43
CA ILE A 134 0.50 -11.26 22.75
C ILE A 134 -0.41 -10.42 23.68
N ARG A 135 -0.17 -9.11 23.76
CA ARG A 135 -0.96 -8.17 24.59
C ARG A 135 -2.43 -8.07 24.17
N LEU A 136 -2.76 -8.31 22.90
CA LEU A 136 -4.14 -8.33 22.39
C LEU A 136 -4.82 -9.68 22.68
N ARG A 137 -4.14 -10.81 22.46
CA ARG A 137 -4.66 -12.15 22.83
C ARG A 137 -4.93 -12.25 24.34
N ASP A 138 -4.05 -11.68 25.18
CA ASP A 138 -4.25 -11.59 26.64
C ASP A 138 -5.43 -10.67 27.03
N LYS A 139 -5.71 -9.61 26.25
CA LYS A 139 -6.84 -8.67 26.46
C LYS A 139 -8.17 -9.24 25.97
N TYR A 140 -8.14 -10.13 24.96
CA TYR A 140 -9.30 -10.67 24.25
C TYR A 140 -9.23 -12.20 24.10
N PRO A 141 -9.23 -12.97 25.21
CA PRO A 141 -9.01 -14.42 25.18
C PRO A 141 -10.11 -15.20 24.43
N ASP A 142 -11.30 -14.61 24.25
CA ASP A 142 -12.41 -15.20 23.50
C ASP A 142 -12.30 -14.97 21.96
N ILE A 143 -11.34 -14.16 21.49
CA ILE A 143 -11.11 -13.88 20.07
C ILE A 143 -9.79 -14.54 19.63
N PRO A 144 -9.82 -15.72 18.97
CA PRO A 144 -8.61 -16.41 18.54
C PRO A 144 -7.93 -15.66 17.40
N LEU A 145 -6.58 -15.64 17.38
CA LEU A 145 -5.80 -15.10 16.27
C LEU A 145 -5.03 -16.20 15.55
N TYR A 146 -5.30 -16.34 14.25
CA TYR A 146 -4.68 -17.35 13.39
C TYR A 146 -3.86 -16.68 12.29
N ALA A 147 -2.57 -17.00 12.21
CA ALA A 147 -1.73 -16.61 11.09
C ALA A 147 -2.05 -17.52 9.88
N VAL A 148 -2.17 -16.92 8.69
CA VAL A 148 -2.34 -17.66 7.43
C VAL A 148 -1.27 -17.19 6.45
N ILE A 149 -0.34 -18.08 6.15
CA ILE A 149 0.76 -17.86 5.22
C ILE A 149 0.26 -18.06 3.80
N THR A 150 0.62 -17.13 2.91
CA THR A 150 0.37 -17.24 1.47
C THR A 150 1.63 -17.71 0.75
N ASP A 151 2.29 -16.87 -0.05
CA ASP A 151 3.48 -17.29 -0.82
C ASP A 151 4.71 -17.47 0.09
N ILE A 152 4.94 -16.52 1.00
CA ILE A 152 6.11 -16.52 1.90
C ILE A 152 5.80 -15.93 3.29
N CYS A 153 6.38 -16.54 4.32
CA CYS A 153 6.44 -16.06 5.69
C CYS A 153 7.80 -16.47 6.26
N ALA A 154 8.79 -15.61 6.03
CA ALA A 154 10.19 -15.85 6.36
C ALA A 154 10.75 -14.79 7.32
N SER A 155 11.76 -15.15 8.10
CA SER A 155 12.49 -14.26 9.02
C SER A 155 11.52 -13.43 9.88
N GLY A 156 11.57 -12.10 9.86
CA GLY A 156 10.66 -11.21 10.59
C GLY A 156 9.16 -11.48 10.36
N GLY A 157 8.76 -12.05 9.23
CA GLY A 157 7.37 -12.48 8.99
C GLY A 157 7.00 -13.70 9.83
N TYR A 158 7.92 -14.65 9.98
CA TYR A 158 7.73 -15.82 10.83
C TYR A 158 7.86 -15.48 12.33
N TYR A 159 8.72 -14.51 12.68
CA TYR A 159 8.77 -13.92 14.03
C TYR A 159 7.38 -13.43 14.46
N VAL A 160 6.70 -12.68 13.59
CA VAL A 160 5.31 -12.22 13.83
C VAL A 160 4.31 -13.38 13.83
N ALA A 161 4.42 -14.33 12.89
CA ALA A 161 3.52 -15.48 12.83
C ALA A 161 3.55 -16.35 14.10
N ALA A 162 4.69 -16.42 14.79
CA ALA A 162 4.84 -17.15 16.04
C ALA A 162 3.95 -16.60 17.18
N ALA A 163 3.46 -15.35 17.10
CA ALA A 163 2.55 -14.78 18.10
C ALA A 163 1.13 -15.35 18.07
N ALA A 164 0.75 -16.09 17.02
CA ALA A 164 -0.61 -16.59 16.79
C ALA A 164 -0.95 -17.86 17.59
N ASP A 165 -2.24 -18.08 17.86
CA ASP A 165 -2.75 -19.32 18.46
C ASP A 165 -2.48 -20.55 17.56
N ARG A 166 -2.58 -20.34 16.25
CA ARG A 166 -2.24 -21.29 15.19
C ARG A 166 -1.70 -20.59 13.94
N ILE A 167 -0.92 -21.33 13.16
CA ILE A 167 -0.35 -20.92 11.88
C ILE A 167 -0.79 -21.93 10.81
N TYR A 168 -1.39 -21.44 9.72
CA TYR A 168 -1.81 -22.21 8.55
C TYR A 168 -0.99 -21.79 7.32
N ALA A 169 -0.85 -22.68 6.34
CA ALA A 169 -0.11 -22.44 5.09
C ALA A 169 -0.68 -23.23 3.89
N ASP A 170 -0.27 -22.91 2.67
CA ASP A 170 -0.37 -23.84 1.53
C ASP A 170 0.74 -24.91 1.62
N GLU A 171 0.62 -26.03 0.89
CA GLU A 171 1.73 -27.00 0.77
C GLU A 171 3.01 -26.34 0.23
N SER A 172 2.86 -25.35 -0.65
CA SER A 172 3.93 -24.69 -1.42
C SER A 172 4.49 -23.43 -0.75
N SER A 173 3.86 -22.92 0.31
CA SER A 173 4.29 -21.72 1.04
C SER A 173 5.74 -21.81 1.49
N LEU A 174 6.51 -20.73 1.39
CA LEU A 174 7.88 -20.68 1.91
C LEU A 174 7.88 -20.19 3.36
N VAL A 175 8.25 -21.06 4.30
CA VAL A 175 8.17 -20.82 5.75
C VAL A 175 9.56 -20.93 6.39
N GLY A 176 9.81 -20.14 7.44
CA GLY A 176 11.00 -20.25 8.27
C GLY A 176 11.97 -19.10 8.08
N SER A 177 13.18 -19.38 7.58
CA SER A 177 14.33 -18.48 7.62
C SER A 177 14.57 -17.89 9.02
N ILE A 178 14.58 -18.78 10.02
CA ILE A 178 14.75 -18.41 11.42
C ILE A 178 16.25 -18.19 11.65
N GLY A 179 16.64 -16.92 11.68
CA GLY A 179 18.01 -16.47 11.69
C GLY A 179 18.08 -14.95 11.49
N VAL A 180 19.26 -14.37 11.71
CA VAL A 180 19.54 -12.94 11.58
C VAL A 180 20.80 -12.77 10.74
N LEU A 181 20.83 -11.76 9.88
CA LEU A 181 21.99 -11.44 9.05
C LEU A 181 22.27 -9.93 9.02
N ILE A 182 23.54 -9.60 8.87
CA ILE A 182 24.03 -8.29 8.45
C ILE A 182 24.96 -8.57 7.27
N ASN A 183 24.74 -7.90 6.13
CA ASN A 183 25.54 -8.11 4.92
C ASN A 183 26.05 -6.79 4.34
N SER A 184 27.20 -6.88 3.66
CA SER A 184 27.84 -5.81 2.88
C SER A 184 28.67 -6.49 1.77
N PHE A 185 29.29 -5.70 0.89
CA PHE A 185 30.17 -6.21 -0.17
C PHE A 185 31.63 -5.83 0.10
N GLY A 186 32.57 -6.74 -0.19
CA GLY A 186 34.01 -6.44 -0.13
C GLY A 186 34.52 -5.88 -1.46
N PHE A 187 34.90 -4.59 -1.48
CA PHE A 187 35.43 -3.87 -2.63
C PHE A 187 36.83 -3.29 -2.39
N VAL A 188 37.61 -3.91 -1.49
CA VAL A 188 38.93 -3.43 -0.99
C VAL A 188 39.84 -2.91 -2.12
N ASP A 189 40.18 -3.75 -3.11
CA ASP A 189 41.08 -3.37 -4.21
C ASP A 189 40.41 -2.57 -5.34
N ALA A 190 39.08 -2.41 -5.31
CA ALA A 190 38.31 -2.03 -6.50
C ALA A 190 38.67 -0.62 -7.01
N MET A 191 38.95 0.29 -6.08
CA MET A 191 39.29 1.68 -6.37
C MET A 191 40.72 1.83 -6.90
N GLU A 192 41.68 1.06 -6.36
CA GLU A 192 43.07 1.06 -6.82
C GLU A 192 43.15 0.65 -8.29
N LYS A 193 42.40 -0.40 -8.67
CA LYS A 193 42.31 -0.92 -10.05
C LYS A 193 41.75 0.09 -11.06
N ILE A 194 41.11 1.17 -10.61
CA ILE A 194 40.59 2.28 -11.43
C ILE A 194 41.24 3.64 -11.10
N GLY A 195 42.33 3.66 -10.33
CA GLY A 195 43.10 4.87 -10.02
C GLY A 195 42.43 5.85 -9.05
N ILE A 196 41.46 5.39 -8.25
CA ILE A 196 40.78 6.21 -7.25
C ILE A 196 41.43 6.04 -5.88
N GLU A 197 41.89 7.14 -5.28
CA GLU A 197 42.36 7.20 -3.89
C GLU A 197 41.18 7.45 -2.95
N ARG A 198 41.10 6.71 -1.83
CA ARG A 198 40.06 6.88 -0.80
C ARG A 198 40.64 7.41 0.50
N ARG A 199 40.03 8.49 1.01
CA ARG A 199 40.43 9.17 2.26
C ARG A 199 39.31 9.08 3.31
N LEU A 200 39.36 8.03 4.14
CA LEU A 200 38.44 7.86 5.26
C LEU A 200 39.01 8.53 6.52
N HIS A 201 38.29 9.50 7.07
CA HIS A 201 38.58 10.10 8.37
C HIS A 201 37.37 9.91 9.28
N THR A 202 37.60 9.45 10.52
CA THR A 202 36.53 9.11 11.47
C THR A 202 36.86 9.57 12.89
N ALA A 203 35.81 9.69 13.71
CA ALA A 203 35.93 9.86 15.16
C ALA A 203 35.34 8.61 15.85
N GLY A 204 36.11 8.00 16.75
CA GLY A 204 35.80 6.72 17.39
C GLY A 204 36.41 5.52 16.64
N LYS A 205 37.14 4.66 17.36
CA LYS A 205 38.01 3.60 16.82
C LYS A 205 37.36 2.72 15.75
N HIS A 206 36.09 2.36 15.95
CA HIS A 206 35.34 1.43 15.12
C HIS A 206 34.28 2.11 14.23
N LYS A 207 34.36 3.44 14.03
CA LYS A 207 33.33 4.18 13.28
C LYS A 207 33.36 3.95 11.75
N GLY A 208 34.35 3.19 11.26
CA GLY A 208 34.40 2.63 9.89
C GLY A 208 33.96 1.15 9.80
N LEU A 209 33.21 0.63 10.77
CA LEU A 209 32.63 -0.72 10.72
C LEU A 209 31.68 -0.89 9.52
N LEU A 210 31.65 -2.09 8.91
CA LEU A 210 30.87 -2.47 7.70
C LEU A 210 31.19 -1.68 6.42
N ASP A 211 32.28 -0.89 6.43
CA ASP A 211 32.77 -0.15 5.28
C ASP A 211 33.23 -1.09 4.13
N PRO A 212 32.57 -1.08 2.97
CA PRO A 212 32.86 -2.00 1.88
C PRO A 212 34.24 -1.77 1.23
N PHE A 213 34.88 -0.62 1.49
CA PHE A 213 36.17 -0.25 0.89
C PHE A 213 37.33 -0.28 1.91
N SER A 214 37.28 -1.19 2.88
CA SER A 214 38.41 -1.47 3.79
C SER A 214 38.45 -2.95 4.15
N PRO A 215 39.64 -3.51 4.48
CA PRO A 215 39.74 -4.86 4.99
C PRO A 215 38.98 -5.01 6.32
N GLU A 216 38.32 -6.15 6.50
CA GLU A 216 37.70 -6.51 7.77
C GLU A 216 38.77 -6.68 8.87
N LYS A 217 38.43 -6.32 10.11
CA LYS A 217 39.29 -6.54 11.28
C LYS A 217 38.70 -7.68 12.11
N PRO A 218 39.49 -8.69 12.55
CA PRO A 218 38.95 -9.82 13.33
C PRO A 218 38.22 -9.40 14.61
N GLU A 219 38.66 -8.30 15.26
CA GLU A 219 38.00 -7.69 16.41
C GLU A 219 36.61 -7.10 16.10
N GLU A 220 36.41 -6.59 14.89
CA GLU A 220 35.15 -6.02 14.41
C GLU A 220 34.19 -7.11 13.93
N VAL A 221 34.70 -8.14 13.26
CA VAL A 221 33.93 -9.35 12.89
C VAL A 221 33.45 -10.08 14.14
N SER A 222 34.31 -10.27 15.15
CA SER A 222 33.93 -10.90 16.42
C SER A 222 32.87 -10.09 17.19
N HIS A 223 32.86 -8.76 17.06
CA HIS A 223 31.83 -7.92 17.65
C HIS A 223 30.50 -8.00 16.89
N LEU A 224 30.52 -8.00 15.55
CA LEU A 224 29.32 -8.21 14.74
C LEU A 224 28.71 -9.60 15.01
N GLN A 225 29.53 -10.64 15.13
CA GLN A 225 29.06 -11.98 15.47
C GLN A 225 28.34 -11.99 16.82
N SER A 226 28.90 -11.38 17.87
CA SER A 226 28.22 -11.35 19.19
C SER A 226 26.85 -10.65 19.16
N VAL A 227 26.68 -9.65 18.28
CA VAL A 227 25.38 -8.97 18.07
C VAL A 227 24.41 -9.85 17.27
N LEU A 228 24.89 -10.56 16.24
CA LEU A 228 24.08 -11.51 15.48
C LEU A 228 23.62 -12.69 16.36
N ASP A 229 24.50 -13.21 17.20
CA ASP A 229 24.21 -14.30 18.14
C ASP A 229 23.11 -13.89 19.13
N GLU A 230 23.20 -12.69 19.73
CA GLU A 230 22.19 -12.17 20.66
C GLU A 230 20.83 -11.99 19.98
N LEU A 231 20.78 -11.32 18.83
CA LEU A 231 19.55 -11.12 18.06
C LEU A 231 18.94 -12.45 17.58
N HIS A 232 19.78 -13.43 17.25
CA HIS A 232 19.32 -14.76 16.88
C HIS A 232 18.72 -15.50 18.08
N GLN A 233 19.34 -15.45 19.26
CA GLN A 233 18.77 -16.05 20.48
C GLN A 233 17.43 -15.41 20.87
N GLN A 234 17.24 -14.11 20.64
CA GLN A 234 15.94 -13.45 20.83
C GLN A 234 14.86 -14.03 19.89
N PHE A 235 15.18 -14.24 18.61
CA PHE A 235 14.26 -14.88 17.65
C PHE A 235 13.97 -16.34 18.01
N VAL A 236 14.99 -17.11 18.42
CA VAL A 236 14.83 -18.49 18.92
C VAL A 236 13.91 -18.55 20.14
N HIS A 237 14.06 -17.61 21.08
CA HIS A 237 13.18 -17.50 22.26
C HIS A 237 11.73 -17.27 21.85
N VAL A 238 11.47 -16.31 20.96
CA VAL A 238 10.13 -15.98 20.45
C VAL A 238 9.47 -17.16 19.73
N VAL A 239 10.20 -17.88 18.87
CA VAL A 239 9.65 -19.06 18.19
C VAL A 239 9.34 -20.19 19.19
N LYS A 240 10.21 -20.42 20.18
CA LYS A 240 9.96 -21.41 21.25
C LYS A 240 8.75 -21.01 22.11
N GLN A 241 8.59 -19.73 22.45
CA GLN A 241 7.45 -19.21 23.21
C GLN A 241 6.11 -19.42 22.48
N GLY A 242 6.06 -19.10 21.17
CA GLY A 242 4.84 -19.23 20.37
C GLY A 242 4.48 -20.68 20.01
N ARG A 243 5.47 -21.45 19.56
CA ARG A 243 5.25 -22.82 19.07
C ARG A 243 5.23 -23.86 20.18
N GLY A 244 6.06 -23.71 21.22
CA GLY A 244 6.15 -24.66 22.35
C GLY A 244 6.41 -26.10 21.92
N ASP A 245 5.80 -27.05 22.63
CA ASP A 245 5.89 -28.51 22.41
C ASP A 245 5.46 -28.99 21.01
N ARG A 246 4.93 -28.10 20.16
CA ARG A 246 4.59 -28.39 18.77
C ARG A 246 5.84 -28.60 17.90
N LEU A 247 6.97 -27.97 18.23
CA LEU A 247 8.22 -28.10 17.46
C LEU A 247 8.75 -29.54 17.50
N GLN A 248 9.04 -30.11 16.33
CA GLN A 248 9.52 -31.50 16.20
C GLN A 248 10.97 -31.62 15.72
N GLY A 249 11.51 -30.59 15.06
CA GLY A 249 12.89 -30.54 14.58
C GLY A 249 13.90 -30.23 15.69
N GLY A 250 15.17 -30.54 15.45
CA GLY A 250 16.26 -30.19 16.36
C GLY A 250 16.58 -28.68 16.33
N GLU A 251 17.20 -28.13 17.39
CA GLU A 251 17.52 -26.70 17.42
C GLU A 251 18.47 -26.28 16.28
N GLU A 252 19.48 -27.10 15.98
CA GLU A 252 20.41 -26.91 14.85
C GLU A 252 19.73 -27.06 13.48
N GLU A 253 18.56 -27.69 13.41
CA GLU A 253 17.76 -27.85 12.19
C GLU A 253 16.78 -26.68 12.00
N LEU A 254 16.09 -26.26 13.06
CA LEU A 254 15.06 -25.22 12.98
C LEU A 254 15.63 -23.79 12.96
N PHE A 255 16.78 -23.58 13.59
CA PHE A 255 17.33 -22.24 13.89
C PHE A 255 18.67 -22.00 13.17
N ASN A 256 18.66 -22.12 11.84
CA ASN A 256 19.85 -22.04 10.99
C ASN A 256 19.64 -21.17 9.72
N GLY A 257 18.54 -20.43 9.62
CA GLY A 257 18.21 -19.57 8.49
C GLY A 257 17.65 -20.26 7.24
N LEU A 258 17.52 -21.60 7.22
CA LEU A 258 16.91 -22.33 6.11
C LEU A 258 15.40 -22.05 5.98
N ILE A 259 14.87 -22.37 4.79
CA ILE A 259 13.43 -22.30 4.47
C ILE A 259 12.88 -23.68 4.12
N TRP A 260 11.59 -23.86 4.41
CA TRP A 260 10.84 -25.10 4.18
C TRP A 260 9.56 -24.80 3.41
N SER A 261 9.11 -25.75 2.59
CA SER A 261 7.73 -25.72 2.08
C SER A 261 6.75 -25.86 3.24
N GLY A 262 5.53 -25.32 3.13
CA GLY A 262 4.51 -25.41 4.19
C GLY A 262 4.22 -26.85 4.61
N LYS A 263 4.32 -27.80 3.66
CA LYS A 263 4.24 -29.25 3.93
C LYS A 263 5.36 -29.78 4.82
N GLN A 264 6.60 -29.34 4.60
CA GLN A 264 7.74 -29.68 5.47
C GLN A 264 7.66 -28.95 6.82
N ALA A 265 7.29 -27.66 6.79
CA ALA A 265 7.10 -26.82 7.98
C ALA A 265 6.04 -27.42 8.94
N MET A 266 4.99 -28.05 8.41
CA MET A 266 3.99 -28.77 9.21
C MET A 266 4.60 -29.99 9.91
N GLY A 267 5.43 -30.77 9.20
CA GLY A 267 6.15 -31.91 9.79
C GLY A 267 7.17 -31.51 10.87
N LEU A 268 7.73 -30.30 10.78
CA LEU A 268 8.64 -29.70 11.75
C LEU A 268 7.93 -29.00 12.92
N GLY A 269 6.61 -28.83 12.86
CA GLY A 269 5.82 -28.09 13.85
C GLY A 269 5.87 -26.55 13.71
N LEU A 270 6.49 -26.04 12.64
CA LEU A 270 6.56 -24.62 12.33
C LEU A 270 5.21 -24.04 11.87
N VAL A 271 4.33 -24.87 11.28
CA VAL A 271 2.90 -24.57 11.09
C VAL A 271 2.04 -25.69 11.68
N ASP A 272 0.78 -25.40 12.02
CA ASP A 272 -0.13 -26.34 12.67
C ASP A 272 -0.93 -27.20 11.69
N ALA A 273 -1.26 -26.64 10.52
CA ALA A 273 -2.07 -27.30 9.50
C ALA A 273 -1.90 -26.62 8.13
N LEU A 274 -2.44 -27.24 7.10
CA LEU A 274 -2.58 -26.67 5.76
C LEU A 274 -3.95 -26.00 5.63
N GLY A 275 -4.04 -24.82 5.00
CA GLY A 275 -5.29 -24.09 4.82
C GLY A 275 -5.12 -22.64 4.38
N SER A 276 -6.11 -22.12 3.65
CA SER A 276 -6.20 -20.72 3.21
C SER A 276 -7.10 -19.88 4.15
N SER A 277 -7.12 -18.56 4.00
CA SER A 277 -7.92 -17.67 4.87
C SER A 277 -9.41 -17.99 4.82
N GLY A 278 -9.94 -18.37 3.65
CA GLY A 278 -11.35 -18.79 3.51
C GLY A 278 -11.66 -20.17 4.10
N TYR A 279 -10.65 -21.06 4.21
CA TYR A 279 -10.78 -22.30 4.98
C TYR A 279 -10.81 -21.99 6.48
N VAL A 280 -9.90 -21.14 6.96
CA VAL A 280 -9.84 -20.77 8.40
C VAL A 280 -11.11 -20.02 8.83
N ALA A 281 -11.59 -19.07 8.03
CA ALA A 281 -12.82 -18.33 8.31
C ALA A 281 -14.06 -19.25 8.43
N ARG A 282 -14.33 -20.08 7.41
CA ARG A 282 -15.52 -20.95 7.40
C ARG A 282 -15.41 -22.16 8.33
N GLU A 283 -14.28 -22.88 8.33
CA GLU A 283 -14.17 -24.21 8.94
C GLU A 283 -13.56 -24.20 10.35
N VAL A 284 -12.81 -23.15 10.72
CA VAL A 284 -12.10 -23.06 12.01
C VAL A 284 -12.69 -22.00 12.92
N ILE A 285 -12.99 -20.81 12.40
CA ILE A 285 -13.65 -19.72 13.14
C ILE A 285 -15.19 -19.88 13.10
N GLY A 286 -15.74 -20.40 11.99
CA GLY A 286 -17.19 -20.56 11.80
C GLY A 286 -17.91 -19.29 11.32
N ALA A 287 -17.15 -18.30 10.83
CA ALA A 287 -17.66 -17.03 10.30
C ALA A 287 -17.06 -16.79 8.91
N GLU A 288 -17.78 -17.18 7.86
CA GLU A 288 -17.27 -17.17 6.47
C GLU A 288 -17.16 -15.76 5.85
N GLU A 289 -17.94 -14.78 6.33
CA GLU A 289 -17.73 -13.38 5.93
C GLU A 289 -16.37 -12.89 6.44
N ILE A 290 -15.54 -12.35 5.55
CA ILE A 290 -14.22 -11.81 5.87
C ILE A 290 -14.25 -10.30 5.67
N VAL A 291 -14.02 -9.54 6.74
CA VAL A 291 -13.94 -8.07 6.73
C VAL A 291 -12.48 -7.65 6.85
N ASP A 292 -12.04 -6.71 6.02
CA ASP A 292 -10.63 -6.30 5.93
C ASP A 292 -10.33 -5.07 6.79
N PHE A 293 -9.65 -5.31 7.91
CA PHE A 293 -9.17 -4.31 8.87
C PHE A 293 -7.73 -3.85 8.59
N THR A 294 -7.11 -4.27 7.47
CA THR A 294 -5.75 -3.84 7.11
C THR A 294 -5.68 -2.33 7.02
N TRP A 295 -4.85 -1.70 7.85
CA TRP A 295 -4.72 -0.25 7.86
C TRP A 295 -4.15 0.23 6.52
N LYS A 296 -4.85 1.18 5.89
CA LYS A 296 -4.62 1.61 4.52
C LYS A 296 -4.28 3.10 4.50
N ARG A 297 -3.06 3.43 4.06
CA ARG A 297 -2.64 4.83 3.81
C ARG A 297 -3.68 5.58 2.96
N ASP A 298 -3.90 6.84 3.32
CA ASP A 298 -5.01 7.64 2.82
C ASP A 298 -5.00 7.72 1.28
N TYR A 299 -6.17 7.58 0.64
CA TYR A 299 -6.27 7.42 -0.82
C TYR A 299 -5.73 8.66 -1.56
N LEU A 300 -5.80 9.84 -0.95
CA LEU A 300 -5.21 11.07 -1.46
C LEU A 300 -3.68 11.03 -1.46
N GLU A 301 -3.06 10.49 -0.42
CA GLU A 301 -1.60 10.37 -0.31
C GLU A 301 -1.08 9.50 -1.47
N ARG A 302 -1.62 8.28 -1.61
CA ARG A 302 -1.25 7.34 -2.69
C ARG A 302 -1.57 7.88 -4.09
N LEU A 303 -2.59 8.72 -4.25
CA LEU A 303 -2.84 9.43 -5.51
C LEU A 303 -1.76 10.49 -5.79
N THR A 304 -1.38 11.29 -4.78
CA THR A 304 -0.32 12.29 -4.93
C THR A 304 1.06 11.68 -5.16
N GLU A 305 1.38 10.53 -4.55
CA GLU A 305 2.60 9.78 -4.81
C GLU A 305 2.64 9.24 -6.25
N ARG A 306 1.55 8.60 -6.72
CA ARG A 306 1.47 8.07 -8.10
C ARG A 306 1.55 9.18 -9.14
N LEU A 307 0.88 10.31 -8.91
CA LEU A 307 1.00 11.51 -9.76
C LEU A 307 2.40 12.13 -9.69
N GLY A 308 3.00 12.20 -8.50
CA GLY A 308 4.35 12.71 -8.27
C GLY A 308 5.41 11.87 -8.97
N ALA A 309 5.34 10.55 -8.86
CA ALA A 309 6.23 9.60 -9.56
C ALA A 309 6.05 9.66 -11.08
N ALA A 310 4.81 9.73 -11.57
CA ALA A 310 4.53 9.89 -13.01
C ALA A 310 5.05 11.23 -13.55
N MET A 311 4.89 12.32 -12.79
CA MET A 311 5.47 13.62 -13.13
C MET A 311 7.00 13.59 -13.06
N ALA A 312 7.60 12.98 -12.04
CA ALA A 312 9.04 12.85 -11.91
C ALA A 312 9.66 12.07 -13.09
N GLY A 313 9.03 10.96 -13.51
CA GLY A 313 9.44 10.21 -14.71
C GLY A 313 9.26 11.01 -16.00
N ALA A 314 8.13 11.72 -16.16
CA ALA A 314 7.92 12.60 -17.31
C ALA A 314 8.91 13.78 -17.34
N LEU A 315 9.36 14.26 -16.18
CA LEU A 315 10.36 15.33 -16.02
C LEU A 315 11.77 14.80 -16.28
N SER A 316 12.16 13.63 -15.75
CA SER A 316 13.50 13.06 -15.97
C SER A 316 13.74 12.74 -17.45
N VAL A 317 12.77 12.12 -18.13
CA VAL A 317 12.79 11.89 -19.59
C VAL A 317 12.87 13.22 -20.35
N ARG A 318 12.14 14.26 -19.92
CA ARG A 318 12.12 15.56 -20.59
C ARG A 318 13.37 16.41 -20.35
N PHE A 319 14.07 16.20 -19.24
CA PHE A 319 15.31 16.91 -18.89
C PHE A 319 16.58 16.08 -19.11
N GLY A 320 16.48 14.86 -19.67
CA GLY A 320 17.62 14.01 -20.02
C GLY A 320 18.34 13.40 -18.82
N LEU A 321 17.64 13.23 -17.68
CA LEU A 321 18.19 12.66 -16.45
C LEU A 321 18.00 11.14 -16.36
N GLU A 322 18.19 10.44 -17.48
CA GLU A 322 18.25 8.97 -17.49
C GLU A 322 19.68 8.50 -17.16
N SER A 323 19.85 7.91 -15.97
CA SER A 323 20.88 6.89 -15.79
C SER A 323 20.54 5.69 -16.69
N PRO A 324 21.48 5.17 -17.50
CA PRO A 324 21.17 4.10 -18.44
C PRO A 324 20.86 2.79 -17.72
N ASN A 325 19.59 2.42 -17.69
CA ASN A 325 19.17 1.09 -17.25
C ASN A 325 19.71 0.03 -18.22
N LEU A 326 20.65 -0.77 -17.74
CA LEU A 326 21.11 -1.97 -18.45
C LEU A 326 19.98 -3.03 -18.48
N ARG A 327 20.02 -3.86 -19.51
CA ARG A 327 19.18 -5.06 -19.66
C ARG A 327 19.90 -6.29 -19.11
#